data_AF-T1KG30-F1
#
_entry.id   AF-T1KG30-F1
#
_cell.length_a   1.000
_cell.length_b   1.000
_cell.length_c   1.000
_cell.angle_alpha   90.00
_cell.angle_beta   90.00
_cell.angle_gamma   90.00
#
_symmetry.space_group_name_H-M   'P 1'
#
loop_
_entity.id
_entity.type
_entity.pdbx_description
1 polymer ?
#
loop_
_entity_poly.entity_id
_entity_poly.type
_entity_poly.pdbx_seq_one_letter_code
_entity_poly.pdbx_strand_id
1 'polypeptide(L)'
;MPPSDKVTIKVKILEEEYHEITIDWSDGQTALQRQQSVFRKLQSITGIPIEYSYFLIFAIPEERVGWSVFYNSDFKLKSHGTLTDDDRFNKEKVMSIIENGDEFIICSDLRCSDDKHLYCFYTLIHTDFLDETDCSEAICHHKESRAFTNRRAQLVADEALNGQLNCLLPNNRSGNEREWVNIYLRLNIYQFIVAVCKQHEPFRQENSGFMLEQGDSRARG
;
A
#
# COMPACT_ATOMS: atom_id res chain seq x y z
N MET A 1 -28.63 9.60 22.75
CA MET A 1 -28.48 8.21 22.28
C MET A 1 -27.21 7.64 22.89
N PRO A 2 -27.21 6.41 23.41
CA PRO A 2 -25.94 5.75 23.76
C PRO A 2 -25.07 5.65 22.50
N PRO A 3 -23.73 5.77 22.62
CA PRO A 3 -22.84 5.55 21.49
C PRO A 3 -23.05 4.14 20.94
N SER A 4 -23.19 4.03 19.61
CA SER A 4 -23.38 2.76 18.93
C SER A 4 -22.18 1.84 19.18
N ASP A 5 -22.41 0.58 19.55
CA ASP A 5 -21.38 -0.47 19.61
C ASP A 5 -20.99 -0.99 18.22
N LYS A 6 -21.51 -0.38 17.16
CA LYS A 6 -21.21 -0.74 15.78
C LYS A 6 -20.80 0.48 14.99
N VAL A 7 -19.80 0.30 14.14
CA VAL A 7 -19.42 1.27 13.12
C VAL A 7 -19.47 0.58 11.77
N THR A 8 -20.12 1.22 10.80
CA THR A 8 -20.16 0.76 9.42
C THR A 8 -19.52 1.82 8.55
N ILE A 9 -18.49 1.41 7.80
CA ILE A 9 -17.85 2.24 6.78
C ILE A 9 -18.22 1.71 5.39
N LYS A 10 -18.19 2.58 4.40
CA LYS A 10 -18.33 2.21 3.00
C LYS A 10 -16.96 2.26 2.33
N VAL A 11 -16.64 1.23 1.58
CA VAL A 11 -15.37 1.14 0.85
C VAL A 11 -15.64 0.75 -0.59
N LYS A 12 -14.86 1.27 -1.55
CA LYS A 12 -14.94 0.83 -2.95
C LYS A 12 -13.58 0.75 -3.60
N ILE A 13 -13.47 -0.09 -4.63
CA ILE A 13 -12.45 0.13 -5.65
C ILE A 13 -12.93 1.31 -6.51
N LEU A 14 -12.00 2.09 -7.03
CA LEU A 14 -12.36 3.25 -7.82
C LEU A 14 -13.23 2.84 -9.02
N GLU A 15 -14.23 3.66 -9.35
CA GLU A 15 -15.22 3.42 -10.41
C GLU A 15 -16.16 2.22 -10.16
N GLU A 16 -16.14 1.63 -8.97
CA GLU A 16 -17.06 0.56 -8.57
C GLU A 16 -18.07 1.00 -7.51
N GLU A 17 -19.04 0.14 -7.26
CA GLU A 17 -20.02 0.32 -6.19
C GLU A 17 -19.40 0.19 -4.79
N TYR A 18 -20.01 0.86 -3.82
CA TYR A 18 -19.60 0.74 -2.42
C TYR A 18 -19.98 -0.62 -1.83
N HIS A 19 -19.07 -1.14 -1.01
CA HIS A 19 -19.26 -2.28 -0.13
C HIS A 19 -19.25 -1.81 1.33
N GLU A 20 -20.13 -2.37 2.15
CA GLU A 20 -20.19 -2.03 3.57
C GLU A 20 -19.32 -2.95 4.41
N ILE A 21 -18.51 -2.35 5.29
CA ILE A 21 -17.74 -3.04 6.31
C ILE A 21 -18.24 -2.59 7.68
N THR A 22 -19.09 -3.42 8.28
CA THR A 22 -19.46 -3.26 9.71
C THR A 22 -18.44 -3.91 10.63
N ILE A 23 -18.03 -3.18 11.65
CA ILE A 23 -17.24 -3.62 12.80
C ILE A 23 -18.18 -3.58 14.02
N ASP A 24 -18.44 -4.73 14.62
CA ASP A 24 -19.32 -4.89 15.76
C ASP A 24 -18.50 -5.13 17.03
N TRP A 25 -18.59 -4.23 18.00
CA TRP A 25 -17.90 -4.33 19.28
C TRP A 25 -18.67 -5.16 20.32
N SER A 26 -19.96 -5.44 20.06
CA SER A 26 -20.86 -6.14 20.99
C SER A 26 -20.86 -7.67 20.83
N ASP A 27 -20.21 -8.19 19.80
CA ASP A 27 -20.29 -9.59 19.36
C ASP A 27 -19.42 -10.59 20.15
N GLY A 28 -18.75 -10.14 21.21
CA GLY A 28 -17.87 -10.97 22.03
C GLY A 28 -16.56 -11.38 21.35
N GLN A 29 -16.26 -10.92 20.13
CA GLN A 29 -15.00 -11.21 19.45
C GLN A 29 -13.81 -10.54 20.14
N THR A 30 -12.62 -11.10 19.97
CA THR A 30 -11.37 -10.42 20.34
C THR A 30 -11.04 -9.32 19.33
N ALA A 31 -10.21 -8.35 19.72
CA ALA A 31 -9.69 -7.32 18.82
C ALA A 31 -9.07 -7.93 17.55
N LEU A 32 -8.30 -9.01 17.71
CA LEU A 32 -7.66 -9.74 16.62
C LEU A 32 -8.68 -10.38 15.67
N GLN A 33 -9.74 -11.00 16.20
CA GLN A 33 -10.80 -11.60 15.38
C GLN A 33 -11.57 -10.57 14.55
N ARG A 34 -11.84 -9.39 15.14
CA ARG A 34 -12.49 -8.29 14.41
C ARG A 34 -11.60 -7.73 13.31
N GLN A 35 -10.34 -7.46 13.64
CA GLN A 35 -9.33 -7.02 12.67
C GLN A 35 -9.23 -8.00 11.50
N GLN A 36 -9.19 -9.29 11.79
CA GLN A 36 -9.11 -10.32 10.76
C GLN A 36 -10.38 -10.41 9.92
N SER A 37 -11.55 -10.13 10.50
CA SER A 37 -12.79 -10.03 9.75
C SER A 37 -12.81 -8.85 8.77
N VAL A 38 -12.15 -7.74 9.11
CA VAL A 38 -11.93 -6.63 8.16
C VAL A 38 -11.04 -7.06 7.00
N PHE A 39 -9.91 -7.73 7.28
CA PHE A 39 -9.03 -8.25 6.21
C PHE A 39 -9.74 -9.26 5.28
N ARG A 40 -10.57 -10.15 5.82
CA ARG A 40 -11.37 -11.08 4.98
C ARG A 40 -12.36 -10.34 4.08
N LYS A 41 -12.98 -9.27 4.57
CA LYS A 41 -13.85 -8.42 3.75
C LYS A 41 -13.03 -7.74 2.64
N LEU A 42 -11.88 -7.17 2.96
CA LEU A 42 -10.97 -6.57 1.96
C LEU A 42 -10.49 -7.60 0.92
N GLN A 43 -10.15 -8.82 1.33
CA GLN A 43 -9.85 -9.92 0.41
C GLN A 43 -11.03 -10.22 -0.52
N SER A 44 -12.26 -10.30 0.02
CA SER A 44 -13.44 -10.58 -0.79
C SER A 44 -13.73 -9.49 -1.83
N ILE A 45 -13.41 -8.23 -1.53
CA ILE A 45 -13.61 -7.09 -2.42
C ILE A 45 -12.50 -7.02 -3.48
N THR A 46 -11.24 -7.19 -3.07
CA THR A 46 -10.06 -6.96 -3.94
C THR A 46 -9.55 -8.21 -4.66
N GLY A 47 -9.86 -9.40 -4.15
CA GLY A 47 -9.32 -10.67 -4.63
C GLY A 47 -7.86 -10.93 -4.24
N ILE A 48 -7.20 -10.01 -3.53
CA ILE A 48 -5.83 -10.19 -3.05
C ILE A 48 -5.85 -11.23 -1.92
N PRO A 49 -5.07 -12.33 -2.00
CA PRO A 49 -5.07 -13.35 -0.96
C PRO A 49 -4.65 -12.76 0.40
N ILE A 50 -5.34 -13.18 1.45
CA ILE A 50 -5.13 -12.62 2.79
C ILE A 50 -3.71 -12.89 3.28
N GLU A 51 -3.12 -14.03 2.96
CA GLU A 51 -1.75 -14.35 3.36
C GLU A 51 -0.67 -13.41 2.80
N TYR A 52 -0.98 -12.67 1.74
CA TYR A 52 -0.10 -11.69 1.12
C TYR A 52 -0.54 -10.26 1.38
N SER A 53 -1.54 -10.05 2.23
CA SER A 53 -1.98 -8.72 2.68
C SER A 53 -1.29 -8.40 4.01
N TYR A 54 -0.41 -7.39 4.06
CA TYR A 54 0.45 -7.16 5.22
C TYR A 54 -0.21 -6.32 6.32
N PHE A 55 -0.64 -5.11 5.98
CA PHE A 55 -1.31 -4.22 6.92
C PHE A 55 -2.40 -3.38 6.24
N LEU A 56 -3.17 -2.68 7.07
CA LEU A 56 -4.20 -1.73 6.72
C LEU A 56 -3.89 -0.39 7.39
N ILE A 57 -4.03 0.70 6.62
CA ILE A 57 -3.95 2.08 7.10
C ILE A 57 -5.24 2.80 6.71
N PHE A 58 -5.71 3.70 7.58
CA PHE A 58 -6.73 4.69 7.25
C PHE A 58 -6.05 6.03 6.99
N ALA A 59 -6.27 6.63 5.82
CA ALA A 59 -5.82 7.98 5.50
C ALA A 59 -7.04 8.91 5.60
N ILE A 60 -7.10 9.73 6.66
CA ILE A 60 -8.18 10.70 6.95
C ILE A 60 -7.63 12.14 7.09
N PRO A 61 -8.40 13.20 6.75
CA PRO A 61 -7.95 14.60 6.85
C PRO A 61 -7.72 15.03 8.30
N GLU A 62 -6.54 15.61 8.57
CA GLU A 62 -6.03 16.29 9.78
C GLU A 62 -6.35 15.75 11.21
N GLU A 63 -5.28 15.69 12.02
CA GLU A 63 -5.20 15.54 13.49
C GLU A 63 -5.86 14.35 14.21
N ARG A 64 -6.63 13.52 13.52
CA ARG A 64 -7.20 12.30 14.12
C ARG A 64 -6.25 11.11 14.02
N VAL A 65 -5.20 11.18 14.85
CA VAL A 65 -4.32 10.06 15.23
C VAL A 65 -3.38 9.58 14.12
N GLY A 66 -2.08 9.66 14.39
CA GLY A 66 -1.01 9.26 13.46
C GLY A 66 -1.25 7.89 12.81
N TRP A 67 -0.69 7.72 11.60
CA TRP A 67 -0.70 6.53 10.75
C TRP A 67 -0.97 5.23 11.54
N SER A 68 -2.25 4.92 11.74
CA SER A 68 -2.64 3.79 12.56
C SER A 68 -2.56 2.55 11.69
N VAL A 69 -1.49 1.80 11.88
CA VAL A 69 -1.20 0.59 11.12
C VAL A 69 -1.83 -0.60 11.84
N PHE A 70 -2.72 -1.30 11.14
CA PHE A 70 -3.34 -2.52 11.63
C PHE A 70 -2.80 -3.71 10.83
N TYR A 71 -2.10 -4.62 11.49
CA TYR A 71 -1.42 -5.73 10.83
C TYR A 71 -2.31 -6.96 10.64
N ASN A 72 -2.16 -7.65 9.53
CA ASN A 72 -2.84 -8.91 9.31
C ASN A 72 -2.15 -10.05 10.05
N SER A 73 -2.89 -10.80 10.87
CA SER A 73 -2.34 -11.95 11.61
C SER A 73 -2.07 -13.17 10.73
N ASP A 74 -2.74 -13.26 9.58
CA ASP A 74 -2.60 -14.38 8.65
C ASP A 74 -1.49 -14.15 7.61
N PHE A 75 -0.73 -13.05 7.73
CA PHE A 75 0.37 -12.72 6.82
C PHE A 75 1.50 -13.76 6.90
N LYS A 76 1.90 -14.33 5.76
CA LYS A 76 2.81 -15.50 5.71
C LYS A 76 4.30 -15.15 5.63
N LEU A 77 4.66 -13.92 5.24
CA LEU A 77 6.07 -13.55 5.05
C LEU A 77 6.72 -13.13 6.37
N LYS A 78 8.05 -13.17 6.44
CA LYS A 78 8.76 -12.76 7.67
C LYS A 78 8.47 -11.28 7.93
N SER A 79 7.68 -11.00 8.96
CA SER A 79 7.33 -9.62 9.31
C SER A 79 8.56 -8.89 9.88
N HIS A 80 8.73 -7.64 9.49
CA HIS A 80 9.81 -6.78 9.99
C HIS A 80 9.41 -5.96 11.24
N GLY A 81 8.25 -6.26 11.84
CA GLY A 81 7.74 -5.50 12.98
C GLY A 81 7.17 -6.41 14.07
N THR A 82 7.59 -6.17 15.31
CA THR A 82 6.88 -6.64 16.50
C THR A 82 5.67 -5.73 16.72
N LEU A 83 4.47 -6.32 16.75
CA LEU A 83 3.25 -5.61 17.16
C LEU A 83 3.48 -5.04 18.56
N THR A 84 3.43 -3.72 18.70
CA THR A 84 3.35 -3.11 20.02
C THR A 84 1.90 -3.13 20.48
N ASP A 85 1.69 -3.03 21.79
CA ASP A 85 0.35 -2.97 22.39
C ASP A 85 -0.49 -1.77 21.89
N ASP A 86 0.17 -0.77 21.29
CA ASP A 86 -0.42 0.42 20.67
C ASP A 86 -0.97 0.14 19.26
N ASP A 87 -0.55 -0.94 18.59
CA ASP A 87 -1.00 -1.35 17.25
C ASP A 87 -2.31 -2.16 17.25
N ARG A 88 -2.96 -2.29 18.41
CA ARG A 88 -4.15 -3.12 18.57
C ARG A 88 -5.39 -2.46 17.94
N PHE A 89 -6.13 -3.25 17.16
CA PHE A 89 -7.45 -2.91 16.63
C PHE A 89 -8.53 -2.93 17.73
N ASN A 90 -8.43 -1.98 18.65
CA ASN A 90 -9.38 -1.80 19.76
C ASN A 90 -10.45 -0.75 19.42
N LYS A 91 -11.53 -0.75 20.20
CA LYS A 91 -12.70 0.09 19.97
C LYS A 91 -12.34 1.56 19.99
N GLU A 92 -11.63 1.99 21.02
CA GLU A 92 -11.29 3.39 21.26
C GLU A 92 -10.45 3.95 20.11
N LYS A 93 -9.43 3.20 19.68
CA LYS A 93 -8.54 3.58 18.57
C LYS A 93 -9.30 3.65 17.25
N VAL A 94 -10.01 2.59 16.88
CA VAL A 94 -10.75 2.57 15.61
C VAL A 94 -11.82 3.67 15.57
N MET A 95 -12.61 3.82 16.63
CA MET A 95 -13.66 4.86 16.71
C MET A 95 -13.10 6.28 16.82
N SER A 96 -11.82 6.46 17.18
CA SER A 96 -11.16 7.77 17.10
C SER A 96 -10.72 8.15 15.68
N ILE A 97 -10.62 7.17 14.78
CA ILE A 97 -10.15 7.33 13.41
C ILE A 97 -11.35 7.42 12.45
N ILE A 98 -12.31 6.51 12.58
CA ILE A 98 -13.45 6.39 11.65
C ILE A 98 -14.78 6.65 12.34
N GLU A 99 -15.68 7.31 11.63
CA GLU A 99 -17.07 7.53 12.02
C GLU A 99 -18.02 6.61 11.22
N ASN A 100 -19.25 6.48 11.71
CA ASN A 100 -20.24 5.65 11.05
C ASN A 100 -20.77 6.34 9.80
N GLY A 101 -20.60 5.69 8.65
CA GLY A 101 -20.99 6.21 7.34
C GLY A 101 -19.83 6.75 6.53
N ASP A 102 -18.62 6.83 7.10
CA ASP A 102 -17.42 7.26 6.38
C ASP A 102 -17.22 6.46 5.09
N GLU A 103 -16.78 7.16 4.06
CA GLU A 103 -16.61 6.62 2.73
C GLU A 103 -15.12 6.62 2.34
N PHE A 104 -14.63 5.48 1.86
CA PHE A 104 -13.23 5.30 1.50
C PHE A 104 -13.04 4.68 0.12
N ILE A 105 -11.94 5.06 -0.53
CA ILE A 105 -11.38 4.31 -1.65
C ILE A 105 -10.36 3.32 -1.12
N ILE A 106 -10.43 2.08 -1.63
CA ILE A 106 -9.44 1.05 -1.38
C ILE A 106 -8.26 1.27 -2.32
N CYS A 107 -7.11 1.61 -1.76
CA CYS A 107 -5.84 1.57 -2.45
C CYS A 107 -5.04 0.34 -2.02
N SER A 108 -4.42 -0.34 -2.99
CA SER A 108 -3.62 -1.54 -2.73
C SER A 108 -2.21 -1.36 -3.24
N ASP A 109 -1.20 -1.27 -2.38
CA ASP A 109 0.17 -1.08 -2.82
C ASP A 109 0.92 -2.41 -2.89
N LEU A 110 1.50 -2.73 -4.04
CA LEU A 110 2.40 -3.88 -4.17
C LEU A 110 3.79 -3.50 -3.68
N ARG A 111 4.38 -4.36 -2.86
CA ARG A 111 5.75 -4.27 -2.37
C ARG A 111 6.42 -5.63 -2.48
N CYS A 112 7.73 -5.61 -2.29
CA CYS A 112 8.53 -6.81 -2.20
C CYS A 112 9.35 -6.75 -0.92
N SER A 113 9.27 -7.79 -0.11
CA SER A 113 10.01 -7.92 1.14
C SER A 113 11.46 -8.28 0.88
N ASP A 114 12.29 -8.13 1.91
CA ASP A 114 13.71 -8.48 1.80
C ASP A 114 13.94 -9.99 1.68
N ASP A 115 12.94 -10.81 2.04
CA ASP A 115 12.88 -12.24 1.72
C ASP A 115 12.46 -12.52 0.25
N LYS A 116 12.40 -11.47 -0.59
CA LYS A 116 12.21 -11.51 -2.04
C LYS A 116 10.84 -12.01 -2.51
N HIS A 117 9.83 -11.90 -1.65
CA HIS A 117 8.45 -12.23 -2.00
C HIS A 117 7.61 -10.97 -2.18
N LEU A 118 6.61 -11.03 -3.05
CA LEU A 118 5.66 -9.94 -3.25
C LEU A 118 4.54 -9.99 -2.20
N TYR A 119 4.09 -8.82 -1.77
CA TYR A 119 2.94 -8.65 -0.90
C TYR A 119 2.23 -7.33 -1.19
N CYS A 120 0.99 -7.21 -0.72
CA CYS A 120 0.21 -5.99 -0.78
C CYS A 120 -0.03 -5.42 0.62
N PHE A 121 -0.28 -4.12 0.72
CA PHE A 121 -0.94 -3.53 1.87
C PHE A 121 -2.12 -2.67 1.41
N TYR A 122 -3.06 -2.42 2.32
CA TYR A 122 -4.24 -1.61 2.05
C TYR A 122 -4.09 -0.22 2.67
N THR A 123 -4.49 0.78 1.91
CA THR A 123 -4.76 2.13 2.41
C THR A 123 -6.22 2.44 2.09
N LEU A 124 -7.02 2.73 3.11
CA LEU A 124 -8.37 3.25 2.95
C LEU A 124 -8.30 4.76 2.98
N ILE A 125 -8.45 5.38 1.81
CA ILE A 125 -8.35 6.83 1.63
C ILE A 125 -9.74 7.43 1.76
N HIS A 126 -9.95 8.31 2.73
CA HIS A 126 -11.22 8.99 2.91
C HIS A 126 -11.59 9.79 1.67
N THR A 127 -12.86 9.81 1.30
CA THR A 127 -13.32 10.50 0.08
C THR A 127 -13.04 12.00 0.07
N ASP A 128 -12.86 12.61 1.24
CA ASP A 128 -12.48 14.03 1.36
C ASP A 128 -11.08 14.35 0.79
N PHE A 129 -10.23 13.34 0.56
CA PHE A 129 -8.95 13.50 -0.15
C PHE A 129 -9.04 13.37 -1.67
N LEU A 130 -10.25 13.14 -2.20
CA LEU A 130 -10.47 13.05 -3.63
C LEU A 130 -10.71 14.46 -4.16
N ASP A 131 -9.73 14.99 -4.89
CA ASP A 131 -9.94 16.14 -5.76
C ASP A 131 -10.63 15.69 -7.07
N GLU A 132 -11.26 16.64 -7.77
CA GLU A 132 -11.93 16.40 -9.06
C GLU A 132 -10.97 15.98 -10.20
N THR A 133 -9.66 15.94 -9.96
CA THR A 133 -8.64 15.57 -10.95
C THR A 133 -8.34 14.07 -10.96
N ASP A 134 -8.06 13.51 -12.14
CA ASP A 134 -7.76 12.06 -12.36
C ASP A 134 -6.60 11.50 -11.50
N CYS A 135 -5.75 12.33 -10.90
CA CYS A 135 -4.85 11.96 -9.82
C CYS A 135 -4.77 13.09 -8.79
N SER A 136 -4.57 12.75 -7.53
CA SER A 136 -4.10 13.63 -6.47
C SER A 136 -2.78 13.10 -5.86
N GLU A 137 -2.23 13.80 -4.87
CA GLU A 137 -1.11 13.25 -4.08
C GLU A 137 -1.50 11.96 -3.34
N ALA A 138 -2.78 11.81 -3.00
CA ALA A 138 -3.30 10.67 -2.24
C ALA A 138 -3.70 9.49 -3.15
N ILE A 139 -4.30 9.77 -4.32
CA ILE A 139 -4.87 8.73 -5.19
C ILE A 139 -4.48 8.88 -6.66
N CYS A 140 -4.38 7.78 -7.39
CA CYS A 140 -4.19 7.79 -8.83
C CYS A 140 -5.24 6.93 -9.51
N HIS A 141 -6.13 7.55 -10.30
CA HIS A 141 -7.27 6.85 -10.88
C HIS A 141 -6.84 5.71 -11.82
N HIS A 142 -5.74 5.90 -12.54
CA HIS A 142 -5.20 4.88 -13.44
C HIS A 142 -4.75 3.59 -12.74
N LYS A 143 -4.42 3.63 -11.44
CA LYS A 143 -3.83 2.49 -10.71
C LYS A 143 -4.80 1.82 -9.76
N GLU A 144 -5.81 2.53 -9.29
CA GLU A 144 -6.76 2.00 -8.31
C GLU A 144 -8.03 1.51 -8.99
N SER A 145 -7.87 0.99 -10.22
CA SER A 145 -8.88 0.29 -10.99
C SER A 145 -8.86 -1.20 -10.70
N ARG A 146 -9.99 -1.87 -10.94
CA ARG A 146 -10.15 -3.33 -10.85
C ARG A 146 -9.06 -4.11 -11.59
N ALA A 147 -8.68 -3.66 -12.78
CA ALA A 147 -7.67 -4.33 -13.58
C ALA A 147 -6.29 -4.35 -12.88
N PHE A 148 -5.91 -3.23 -12.28
CA PHE A 148 -4.67 -3.14 -11.50
C PHE A 148 -4.74 -3.96 -10.21
N THR A 149 -5.84 -3.86 -9.45
CA THR A 149 -6.02 -4.66 -8.23
C THR A 149 -5.96 -6.16 -8.53
N ASN A 150 -6.65 -6.62 -9.57
CA ASN A 150 -6.60 -8.02 -10.01
C ASN A 150 -5.18 -8.43 -10.43
N ARG A 151 -4.46 -7.54 -11.12
CA ARG A 151 -3.08 -7.84 -11.51
C ARG A 151 -2.16 -7.94 -10.29
N ARG A 152 -2.31 -7.08 -9.29
CA ARG A 152 -1.58 -7.19 -8.01
C ARG A 152 -1.90 -8.50 -7.30
N ALA A 153 -3.18 -8.90 -7.24
CA ALA A 153 -3.62 -10.17 -6.67
C ALA A 153 -2.98 -11.39 -7.37
N GLN A 154 -2.86 -11.35 -8.70
CA GLN A 154 -2.17 -12.40 -9.46
C GLN A 154 -0.67 -12.44 -9.17
N LEU A 155 -0.01 -11.27 -9.13
CA LEU A 155 1.45 -11.18 -8.95
C LEU A 155 1.90 -11.72 -7.59
N VAL A 156 1.17 -11.41 -6.51
CA VAL A 156 1.54 -11.91 -5.16
C VAL A 156 1.42 -13.42 -5.04
N ALA A 157 0.50 -14.03 -5.79
CA ALA A 157 0.26 -15.47 -5.79
C ALA A 157 1.08 -16.23 -6.84
N ASP A 158 1.92 -15.55 -7.63
CA ASP A 158 2.69 -16.16 -8.72
C ASP A 158 3.98 -16.80 -8.19
N GLU A 159 3.94 -18.13 -8.00
CA GLU A 159 5.08 -18.92 -7.53
C GLU A 159 6.28 -18.88 -8.48
N ALA A 160 6.04 -18.83 -9.80
CA ALA A 160 7.11 -18.79 -10.79
C ALA A 160 7.85 -17.45 -10.74
N LEU A 161 7.09 -16.36 -10.65
CA LEU A 161 7.65 -15.01 -10.44
C LEU A 161 8.40 -14.93 -9.11
N ASN A 162 7.84 -15.46 -8.02
CA ASN A 162 8.52 -15.51 -6.71
C ASN A 162 9.85 -16.28 -6.80
N GLY A 163 9.89 -17.38 -7.54
CA GLY A 163 11.12 -18.10 -7.84
C GLY A 163 12.16 -17.26 -8.61
N GLN A 164 11.72 -16.49 -9.60
CA GLN A 164 12.58 -15.57 -10.34
C GLN A 164 13.12 -14.43 -9.45
N LEU A 165 12.27 -13.83 -8.62
CA LEU A 165 12.68 -12.79 -7.68
C LEU A 165 13.70 -13.32 -6.69
N ASN A 166 13.47 -14.51 -6.12
CA ASN A 166 14.39 -15.13 -5.19
C ASN A 166 15.79 -15.39 -5.81
N CYS A 167 15.81 -15.80 -7.07
CA CYS A 167 17.03 -16.09 -7.83
C CYS A 167 17.78 -14.83 -8.28
N LEU A 168 17.06 -13.82 -8.78
CA LEU A 168 17.65 -12.65 -9.41
C LEU A 168 17.99 -11.53 -8.43
N LEU A 169 17.16 -11.31 -7.40
CA LEU A 169 17.36 -10.19 -6.49
C LEU A 169 18.58 -10.45 -5.57
N PRO A 170 19.43 -9.44 -5.35
CA PRO A 170 20.52 -9.55 -4.39
C PRO A 170 19.96 -9.64 -2.96
N ASN A 171 20.68 -10.34 -2.07
CA ASN A 171 20.22 -10.59 -0.70
C ASN A 171 20.08 -9.32 0.16
N ASN A 172 20.91 -8.30 -0.10
CA ASN A 172 20.85 -7.02 0.59
C ASN A 172 20.21 -6.00 -0.33
N ARG A 173 19.03 -5.48 0.03
CA ARG A 173 18.43 -4.36 -0.68
C ARG A 173 19.24 -3.07 -0.50
N SER A 174 19.70 -2.81 0.73
CA SER A 174 20.51 -1.64 1.06
C SER A 174 21.81 -1.64 0.25
N GLY A 175 22.04 -0.58 -0.53
CA GLY A 175 23.17 -0.44 -1.45
C GLY A 175 23.00 -1.12 -2.82
N ASN A 176 21.91 -1.85 -3.04
CA ASN A 176 21.57 -2.49 -4.33
C ASN A 176 20.20 -2.05 -4.87
N GLU A 177 19.68 -0.91 -4.42
CA GLU A 177 18.33 -0.44 -4.75
C GLU A 177 18.13 -0.30 -6.27
N ARG A 178 19.16 0.19 -6.97
CA ARG A 178 19.14 0.32 -8.44
C ARG A 178 19.06 -1.04 -9.13
N GLU A 179 19.73 -2.06 -8.60
CA GLU A 179 19.68 -3.40 -9.16
C GLU A 179 18.30 -4.04 -8.95
N TRP A 180 17.71 -3.86 -7.77
CA TRP A 180 16.33 -4.25 -7.49
C TRP A 180 15.35 -3.62 -8.49
N VAL A 181 15.47 -2.30 -8.73
CA VAL A 181 14.65 -1.59 -9.73
C VAL A 181 14.86 -2.17 -11.14
N ASN A 182 16.10 -2.42 -11.55
CA ASN A 182 16.40 -2.99 -12.87
C ASN A 182 15.78 -4.38 -13.04
N ILE A 183 15.77 -5.19 -11.99
CA ILE A 183 15.15 -6.53 -12.01
C ILE A 183 13.63 -6.39 -12.12
N TYR A 184 13.00 -5.48 -11.40
CA TYR A 184 11.56 -5.23 -11.54
C TYR A 184 11.17 -4.77 -12.95
N LEU A 185 12.00 -3.92 -13.57
CA LEU A 185 11.81 -3.50 -14.96
C LEU A 185 11.95 -4.68 -15.92
N ARG A 186 13.00 -5.51 -15.74
CA ARG A 186 13.24 -6.72 -16.55
C ARG A 186 12.09 -7.73 -16.44
N LEU A 187 11.51 -7.87 -15.26
CA LEU A 187 10.36 -8.74 -15.00
C LEU A 187 9.02 -8.09 -15.33
N ASN A 188 9.01 -6.83 -15.79
CA ASN A 188 7.81 -6.06 -16.12
C ASN A 188 6.78 -5.99 -14.98
N ILE A 189 7.27 -5.79 -13.75
CA ILE A 189 6.44 -5.62 -12.55
C ILE A 189 6.61 -4.25 -11.88
N TYR A 190 7.58 -3.45 -12.34
CA TYR A 190 7.91 -2.16 -11.74
C TYR A 190 6.72 -1.21 -11.64
N GLN A 191 5.88 -1.15 -12.67
CA GLN A 191 4.67 -0.31 -12.74
C GLN A 191 3.60 -0.68 -11.71
N PHE A 192 3.66 -1.89 -11.13
CA PHE A 192 2.74 -2.31 -10.07
C PHE A 192 3.32 -2.04 -8.68
N ILE A 193 4.65 -1.97 -8.56
CA ILE A 193 5.39 -1.71 -7.30
C ILE A 193 5.58 -0.20 -7.08
N VAL A 194 6.29 0.45 -8.00
CA VAL A 194 6.59 1.89 -7.97
C VAL A 194 5.75 2.53 -9.05
N ALA A 195 4.46 2.60 -8.77
CA ALA A 195 3.54 3.27 -9.62
C ALA A 195 3.58 4.75 -9.21
N VAL A 196 4.29 5.61 -9.95
CA VAL A 196 4.28 7.07 -9.76
C VAL A 196 3.19 7.67 -10.67
N CYS A 197 2.26 8.47 -10.14
CA CYS A 197 1.35 9.22 -11.03
C CYS A 197 2.14 10.41 -11.55
N LYS A 198 2.34 10.48 -12.86
CA LYS A 198 3.19 11.50 -13.50
C LYS A 198 2.64 12.93 -13.46
N GLN A 199 1.49 13.17 -12.81
CA GLN A 199 0.96 14.53 -12.70
C GLN A 199 1.79 15.44 -11.76
N HIS A 200 2.73 14.89 -10.99
CA HIS A 200 3.66 15.67 -10.14
C HIS A 200 5.15 15.32 -10.32
N GLU A 201 5.68 15.35 -11.54
CA GLU A 201 7.13 15.61 -11.70
C GLU A 201 7.37 16.81 -12.61
N PRO A 202 7.89 17.95 -12.08
CA PRO A 202 8.84 18.72 -12.86
C PRO A 202 10.07 17.82 -13.02
N PHE A 203 10.21 17.26 -14.22
CA PHE A 203 11.42 16.61 -14.70
C PHE A 203 12.69 17.30 -14.17
N ARG A 204 13.42 16.67 -13.24
CA ARG A 204 14.87 16.91 -13.14
C ARG A 204 15.55 16.12 -14.25
N GLN A 205 15.37 16.59 -15.49
CA GLN A 205 16.28 16.32 -16.59
C GLN A 205 17.25 17.50 -16.66
N GLU A 206 18.37 17.39 -15.96
CA GLU A 206 19.62 18.18 -16.08
C GLU A 206 20.53 17.59 -14.99
N ASN A 207 21.49 16.71 -15.23
CA ASN A 207 22.61 16.83 -16.15
C ASN A 207 23.12 15.45 -16.57
N SER A 208 22.81 15.04 -17.80
CA SER A 208 23.70 14.18 -18.58
C SER A 208 24.29 15.02 -19.71
N GLY A 209 25.13 15.99 -19.34
CA GLY A 209 25.97 16.73 -20.25
C GLY A 209 27.35 16.09 -20.29
N PHE A 210 27.54 15.19 -21.26
CA PHE A 210 28.87 14.82 -21.74
C PHE A 210 29.58 16.10 -22.21
N MET A 211 30.75 16.42 -21.66
CA MET A 211 31.83 17.05 -22.43
C MET A 211 33.18 16.52 -21.96
N LEU A 212 33.76 15.68 -22.82
CA LEU A 212 35.19 15.45 -22.93
C LEU A 212 35.77 16.60 -23.76
N GLU A 213 36.63 17.43 -23.17
CA GLU A 213 37.75 18.13 -23.83
C GLU A 213 38.85 18.28 -22.75
N GLN A 214 39.88 17.44 -22.77
CA GLN A 214 41.21 17.70 -23.33
C GLN A 214 41.84 19.05 -22.95
N GLY A 215 43.00 18.99 -22.28
CA GLY A 215 44.19 19.71 -22.74
C GLY A 215 44.48 21.10 -22.17
N ASP A 216 45.37 21.12 -21.18
CA ASP A 216 46.64 21.86 -21.20
C ASP A 216 46.71 23.39 -20.94
N SER A 217 47.73 23.73 -20.13
CA SER A 217 48.51 24.97 -20.07
C SER A 217 47.96 26.27 -19.45
N ARG A 218 48.54 26.65 -18.29
CA ARG A 218 49.32 27.90 -18.02
C ARG A 218 49.51 28.05 -16.50
N ALA A 219 50.73 27.96 -15.94
CA ALA A 219 51.84 28.92 -15.98
C ALA A 219 51.55 30.27 -15.29
N ARG A 220 52.19 30.44 -14.11
CA ARG A 220 52.75 31.65 -13.49
C ARG A 220 51.87 32.91 -13.31
N GLY A 221 51.79 33.29 -12.03
CA GLY A 221 51.68 34.65 -11.51
C GLY A 221 52.16 34.62 -10.06
#